data_AF-A0A800CHZ7-F1
#
_entry.id   AF-A0A800CHZ7-F1
#
_cell.length_a   1.000
_cell.length_b   1.000
_cell.length_c   1.000
_cell.angle_alpha   90.00
_cell.angle_beta   90.00
_cell.angle_gamma   90.00
#
_symmetry.space_group_name_H-M   'P 1'
#
loop_
_entity.id
_entity.type
_entity.pdbx_description
1 polymer ?
#
loop_
_entity_poly.entity_id
_entity_poly.type
_entity_poly.pdbx_seq_one_letter_code
_entity_poly.pdbx_strand_id
1 'polypeptide(L)'
;MSDTSSHYYVALAANPANNDRVLLETSYNYVLAYAPGEAERIFIPDDARAIDASAINDRFYVLAQKGFADTAVAALYVNGNTIYRFAPNTDIIRPRQIWAAETAVYLLDWNGRRLLTLHPDKGYVREITQLPPDVSAFAVDPASGDLILAGKERLYFPGRPEQWQTIPDGPTLSDPQPHDPDWLANLPDLLMPIQGSGLPNRDLQMPGAPRHYRLGVTAGADMYWWAGTQVRAAADGVVIRANRNYRPPTEYEYQQGRARIEALGYTPEEVLDAYRGMQVWLWHEDGTVTRYVHLSAIYPEIVKGAAVAQGQPIGEVGNTGSPSARNDGMDGAHLHFELRRGDHYLGQYLRPIETRELFAALFSIEE
;
A
#
# COMPACT_ATOMS: atom_id res chain seq x y z
N MET A 1 11.07 -2.17 -20.08
CA MET A 1 11.15 -2.70 -18.69
C MET A 1 10.95 -4.23 -18.71
N SER A 2 11.75 -4.98 -17.94
CA SER A 2 11.48 -6.41 -17.63
C SER A 2 10.14 -6.55 -16.89
N ASP A 3 9.58 -7.76 -16.85
CA ASP A 3 8.35 -8.00 -16.10
C ASP A 3 8.62 -7.81 -14.59
N THR A 4 8.08 -6.73 -14.02
CA THR A 4 8.16 -6.40 -12.59
C THR A 4 6.84 -6.70 -11.87
N SER A 5 5.91 -7.44 -12.49
CA SER A 5 4.59 -7.71 -11.92
C SER A 5 4.64 -8.52 -10.63
N SER A 6 5.70 -9.30 -10.42
CA SER A 6 5.96 -10.06 -9.20
C SER A 6 6.84 -9.32 -8.18
N HIS A 7 7.32 -8.12 -8.49
CA HIS A 7 8.20 -7.33 -7.64
C HIS A 7 7.48 -6.12 -7.03
N TYR A 8 7.68 -5.92 -5.74
CA TYR A 8 7.08 -4.84 -4.96
C TYR A 8 8.18 -4.11 -4.20
N TYR A 9 8.64 -3.02 -4.79
CA TYR A 9 9.54 -2.07 -4.13
C TYR A 9 8.72 -1.11 -3.25
N VAL A 10 9.01 -1.07 -1.96
CA VAL A 10 8.23 -0.32 -0.96
C VAL A 10 8.96 0.90 -0.39
N ALA A 11 10.29 0.91 -0.49
CA ALA A 11 11.11 2.06 -0.08
C ALA A 11 12.31 2.24 -1.00
N LEU A 12 12.73 3.50 -1.13
CA LEU A 12 13.99 3.90 -1.74
C LEU A 12 14.75 4.71 -0.70
N ALA A 13 15.93 4.24 -0.33
CA ALA A 13 16.90 5.05 0.38
C ALA A 13 18.01 5.45 -0.59
N ALA A 14 18.57 6.64 -0.41
CA ALA A 14 19.76 7.06 -1.15
C ALA A 14 20.79 7.55 -0.15
N ASN A 15 22.05 7.19 -0.36
CA ASN A 15 23.14 7.82 0.35
C ASN A 15 23.56 9.09 -0.43
N PRO A 16 23.37 10.29 0.14
CA PRO A 16 23.73 11.53 -0.55
C PRO A 16 25.24 11.64 -0.83
N ALA A 17 26.09 10.97 -0.05
CA ALA A 17 27.54 11.10 -0.13
C ALA A 17 28.16 10.39 -1.33
N ASN A 18 27.57 9.31 -1.82
CA ASN A 18 28.12 8.50 -2.93
C ASN A 18 27.11 8.16 -4.02
N ASN A 19 25.88 8.70 -3.93
CA ASN A 19 24.76 8.43 -4.85
C ASN A 19 24.37 6.95 -4.92
N ASP A 20 24.75 6.16 -3.91
CA ASP A 20 24.27 4.79 -3.77
C ASP A 20 22.77 4.82 -3.49
N ARG A 21 22.06 3.90 -4.13
CA ARG A 21 20.61 3.78 -3.98
C ARG A 21 20.27 2.42 -3.47
N VAL A 22 19.29 2.36 -2.60
CA VAL A 22 18.84 1.13 -2.01
C VAL A 22 17.36 0.98 -2.23
N LEU A 23 16.97 -0.03 -3.01
CA LEU A 23 15.58 -0.38 -3.24
C LEU A 23 15.19 -1.55 -2.33
N LEU A 24 14.16 -1.32 -1.52
CA LEU A 24 13.63 -2.33 -0.60
C LEU A 24 12.52 -3.12 -1.30
N GLU A 25 12.75 -4.41 -1.55
CA GLU A 25 11.82 -5.31 -2.24
C GLU A 25 11.19 -6.30 -1.25
N THR A 26 9.86 -6.33 -1.17
CA THR A 26 9.14 -7.10 -0.14
C THR A 26 8.54 -8.43 -0.62
N SER A 27 8.58 -8.75 -1.91
CA SER A 27 8.00 -10.00 -2.43
C SER A 27 8.91 -11.19 -2.21
N TYR A 28 10.22 -10.93 -2.30
CA TYR A 28 11.30 -11.89 -2.22
C TYR A 28 12.28 -11.56 -1.08
N ASN A 29 11.92 -10.60 -0.22
CA ASN A 29 12.66 -10.25 1.00
C ASN A 29 14.14 -9.95 0.73
N TYR A 30 14.40 -9.00 -0.16
CA TYR A 30 15.76 -8.53 -0.38
C TYR A 30 15.81 -7.02 -0.57
N VAL A 31 17.04 -6.54 -0.47
CA VAL A 31 17.43 -5.16 -0.71
C VAL A 31 18.34 -5.16 -1.94
N LEU A 32 18.08 -4.27 -2.90
CA LEU A 32 19.00 -4.00 -4.00
C LEU A 32 19.78 -2.73 -3.69
N ALA A 33 21.06 -2.89 -3.37
CA ALA A 33 21.99 -1.78 -3.29
C ALA A 33 22.60 -1.54 -4.68
N TYR A 34 22.51 -0.31 -5.17
CA TYR A 34 23.10 0.14 -6.42
C TYR A 34 24.27 1.06 -6.07
N ALA A 35 25.46 0.69 -6.54
CA ALA A 35 26.59 1.59 -6.72
C ALA A 35 26.76 1.85 -8.23
N PRO A 36 27.47 2.92 -8.66
CA PRO A 36 27.71 3.17 -10.08
C PRO A 36 28.34 1.96 -10.80
N GLY A 37 27.55 1.23 -11.58
CA GLY A 37 27.98 0.06 -12.36
C GLY A 37 27.87 -1.30 -11.66
N GLU A 38 27.45 -1.34 -10.38
CA GLU A 38 27.35 -2.57 -9.59
C GLU A 38 26.00 -2.64 -8.85
N ALA A 39 25.44 -3.84 -8.74
CA ALA A 39 24.22 -4.08 -7.96
C ALA A 39 24.43 -5.29 -7.04
N GLU A 40 24.22 -5.10 -5.74
CA GLU A 40 24.32 -6.15 -4.74
C GLU A 40 22.94 -6.46 -4.15
N ARG A 41 22.66 -7.75 -3.92
CA ARG A 41 21.47 -8.22 -3.22
C ARG A 41 21.82 -8.54 -1.77
N ILE A 42 21.24 -7.78 -0.85
CA ILE A 42 21.34 -8.03 0.58
C ILE A 42 20.01 -8.62 1.04
N PHE A 43 20.04 -9.85 1.57
CA PHE A 43 18.83 -10.49 2.08
C PHE A 43 18.45 -9.92 3.45
N ILE A 44 17.16 -9.65 3.64
CA ILE A 44 16.62 -9.33 4.97
C ILE A 44 16.33 -10.64 5.71
N PRO A 45 16.21 -10.63 7.05
CA PRO A 45 15.96 -11.84 7.81
C PRO A 45 14.76 -12.64 7.29
N ASP A 46 14.88 -13.97 7.33
CA ASP A 46 13.78 -14.88 7.01
C ASP A 46 12.56 -14.56 7.89
N ASP A 47 11.37 -14.68 7.30
CA ASP A 47 10.08 -14.30 7.90
C ASP A 47 9.88 -12.82 8.24
N ALA A 48 10.75 -11.90 7.80
CA ALA A 48 10.53 -10.46 7.94
C ALA A 48 9.88 -9.86 6.68
N ARG A 49 8.93 -8.93 6.86
CA ARG A 49 8.29 -8.19 5.78
C ARG A 49 8.75 -6.75 5.77
N ALA A 50 9.37 -6.34 4.69
CA ALA A 50 9.98 -5.03 4.58
C ALA A 50 8.92 -3.91 4.62
N ILE A 51 9.18 -2.86 5.40
CA ILE A 51 8.28 -1.71 5.54
C ILE A 51 8.92 -0.46 4.98
N ASP A 52 10.10 -0.13 5.48
CA ASP A 52 10.80 1.11 5.13
C ASP A 52 12.30 0.93 5.34
N ALA A 53 13.08 1.83 4.73
CA ALA A 53 14.51 1.82 4.88
C ALA A 53 15.11 3.22 4.78
N SER A 54 16.27 3.39 5.41
CA SER A 54 17.03 4.64 5.36
C SER A 54 18.52 4.34 5.27
N ALA A 55 19.25 5.20 4.56
CA ALA A 55 20.68 5.05 4.31
C ALA A 55 21.40 6.35 4.66
N ILE A 56 22.58 6.23 5.27
CA ILE A 56 23.48 7.36 5.49
C ILE A 56 24.92 6.84 5.50
N ASN A 57 25.80 7.43 4.68
CA ASN A 57 27.16 6.96 4.50
C ASN A 57 27.18 5.46 4.12
N ASP A 58 28.07 4.66 4.73
CA ASP A 58 28.17 3.22 4.51
C ASP A 58 27.13 2.39 5.30
N ARG A 59 26.14 3.05 5.90
CA ARG A 59 25.15 2.44 6.79
C ARG A 59 23.78 2.41 6.15
N PHE A 60 23.14 1.27 6.31
CA PHE A 60 21.80 1.04 5.81
C PHE A 60 20.93 0.40 6.88
N TYR A 61 19.77 1.01 7.15
CA TYR A 61 18.82 0.59 8.17
C TYR A 61 17.54 0.10 7.50
N VAL A 62 17.08 -1.08 7.93
CA VAL A 62 15.82 -1.69 7.44
C VAL A 62 14.84 -1.82 8.59
N LEU A 63 13.64 -1.33 8.39
CA LEU A 63 12.49 -1.60 9.23
C LEU A 63 11.65 -2.71 8.60
N ALA A 64 11.45 -3.81 9.33
CA ALA A 64 10.69 -4.95 8.82
C ALA A 64 9.77 -5.56 9.91
N GLN A 65 8.54 -5.90 9.53
CA GLN A 65 7.56 -6.56 10.39
C GLN A 65 7.93 -8.03 10.57
N LYS A 66 7.74 -8.58 11.78
CA LYS A 66 7.96 -10.01 12.04
C LYS A 66 6.75 -10.82 11.58
N GLY A 67 6.86 -11.49 10.44
CA GLY A 67 5.77 -12.26 9.85
C GLY A 67 4.48 -11.44 9.79
N PHE A 68 3.40 -11.99 10.35
CA PHE A 68 2.10 -11.34 10.46
C PHE A 68 1.83 -10.70 11.84
N ALA A 69 2.85 -10.58 12.69
CA ALA A 69 2.70 -9.98 14.03
C ALA A 69 2.70 -8.44 13.96
N ASP A 70 2.11 -7.79 14.96
CA ASP A 70 2.20 -6.33 15.11
C ASP A 70 3.62 -5.84 15.43
N THR A 71 4.54 -6.73 15.78
CA THR A 71 5.92 -6.36 16.16
C THR A 71 6.88 -6.31 14.97
N ALA A 72 7.96 -5.54 15.10
CA ALA A 72 8.96 -5.35 14.06
C ALA A 72 10.40 -5.60 14.54
N VAL A 73 11.32 -5.62 13.58
CA VAL A 73 12.76 -5.51 13.76
C VAL A 73 13.27 -4.28 13.04
N ALA A 74 14.27 -3.62 13.62
CA ALA A 74 15.12 -2.67 12.92
C ALA A 74 16.52 -3.27 12.80
N ALA A 75 16.97 -3.49 11.57
CA ALA A 75 18.27 -4.08 11.27
C ALA A 75 19.23 -3.02 10.73
N LEU A 76 20.51 -3.13 11.07
CA LEU A 76 21.59 -2.30 10.52
C LEU A 76 22.51 -3.18 9.68
N TYR A 77 22.86 -2.67 8.51
CA TYR A 77 23.88 -3.20 7.61
C TYR A 77 24.97 -2.14 7.43
N VAL A 78 26.22 -2.58 7.45
CA VAL A 78 27.38 -1.72 7.19
C VAL A 78 28.27 -2.42 6.17
N ASN A 79 28.52 -1.77 5.03
CA ASN A 79 29.24 -2.37 3.90
C ASN A 79 28.69 -3.78 3.55
N GLY A 80 27.37 -3.89 3.39
CA GLY A 80 26.67 -5.15 3.06
C GLY A 80 26.51 -6.14 4.23
N ASN A 81 27.21 -5.93 5.35
CA ASN A 81 27.24 -6.89 6.46
C ASN A 81 26.24 -6.54 7.57
N THR A 82 25.48 -7.52 8.03
CA THR A 82 24.56 -7.39 9.17
C THR A 82 25.32 -7.08 10.46
N ILE A 83 24.87 -6.06 11.19
CA ILE A 83 25.44 -5.63 12.47
C ILE A 83 24.54 -6.09 13.62
N TYR A 84 24.76 -7.32 14.10
CA TYR A 84 23.94 -7.94 15.15
C TYR A 84 23.91 -7.21 16.50
N ARG A 85 24.89 -6.33 16.76
CA ARG A 85 24.91 -5.49 17.98
C ARG A 85 23.93 -4.32 17.93
N PHE A 86 23.38 -4.00 16.76
CA PHE A 86 22.30 -3.04 16.63
C PHE A 86 21.01 -3.76 17.03
N ALA A 87 20.58 -3.54 18.27
CA ALA A 87 19.46 -4.24 18.87
C ALA A 87 18.64 -3.24 19.69
N PRO A 88 17.55 -2.70 19.13
CA PRO A 88 16.62 -1.88 19.90
C PRO A 88 16.19 -2.59 21.18
N ASN A 89 16.32 -1.88 22.31
CA ASN A 89 16.01 -2.38 23.65
C ASN A 89 14.55 -2.10 24.06
N THR A 90 13.67 -1.95 23.07
CA THR A 90 12.22 -1.78 23.24
C THR A 90 11.52 -2.56 22.14
N ASP A 91 10.28 -2.99 22.41
CA ASP A 91 9.42 -3.49 21.35
C ASP A 91 9.04 -2.37 20.39
N ILE A 92 9.21 -2.65 19.10
CA ILE A 92 8.70 -1.85 18.00
C ILE A 92 7.37 -2.45 17.59
N ILE A 93 6.27 -1.71 17.76
CA ILE A 93 4.91 -2.22 17.57
C ILE A 93 4.19 -1.34 16.56
N ARG A 94 3.59 -1.96 15.55
CA ARG A 94 2.95 -1.32 14.39
C ARG A 94 3.85 -0.24 13.76
N PRO A 95 5.04 -0.66 13.29
CA PRO A 95 6.03 0.20 12.65
C PRO A 95 5.46 0.94 11.43
N ARG A 96 5.96 2.15 11.16
CA ARG A 96 5.51 2.97 10.04
C ARG A 96 6.62 3.50 9.15
N GLN A 97 7.73 3.95 9.74
CA GLN A 97 8.77 4.65 9.00
C GLN A 97 10.09 4.64 9.79
N ILE A 98 11.22 4.64 9.09
CA ILE A 98 12.57 4.76 9.67
C ILE A 98 13.38 5.83 8.94
N TRP A 99 14.18 6.60 9.68
CA TRP A 99 15.04 7.64 9.13
C TRP A 99 16.38 7.66 9.85
N ALA A 100 17.48 7.72 9.11
CA ALA A 100 18.82 7.76 9.66
C ALA A 100 19.43 9.16 9.49
N ALA A 101 20.05 9.66 10.55
CA ALA A 101 20.90 10.84 10.57
C ALA A 101 22.29 10.46 11.12
N GLU A 102 23.25 11.38 11.06
CA GLU A 102 24.63 11.10 11.48
C GLU A 102 24.71 10.64 12.95
N THR A 103 23.88 11.21 13.81
CA THR A 103 23.98 11.03 15.27
C THR A 103 22.90 10.12 15.86
N ALA A 104 21.85 9.80 15.10
CA ALA A 104 20.68 9.06 15.59
C ALA A 104 19.93 8.35 14.45
N VAL A 105 19.12 7.36 14.83
CA VAL A 105 18.13 6.72 13.95
C VAL A 105 16.76 6.94 14.55
N TYR A 106 15.84 7.44 13.76
CA TYR A 106 14.48 7.77 14.15
C TYR A 106 13.53 6.72 13.62
N LEU A 107 12.67 6.19 14.47
CA LEU A 107 11.71 5.15 14.11
C LEU A 107 10.32 5.56 14.59
N LEU A 108 9.37 5.64 13.66
CA LEU A 108 7.97 5.91 13.96
C LEU A 108 7.21 4.59 14.08
N ASP A 109 6.63 4.35 15.26
CA ASP A 109 5.80 3.19 15.55
C ASP A 109 4.52 3.59 16.31
N TRP A 110 3.82 2.60 16.87
CA TRP A 110 2.51 2.75 17.49
C TRP A 110 1.52 3.46 16.57
N ASN A 111 1.42 3.00 15.31
CA ASN A 111 0.53 3.61 14.32
C ASN A 111 0.78 5.11 14.11
N GLY A 112 2.05 5.53 14.14
CA GLY A 112 2.40 6.93 13.93
C GLY A 112 2.30 7.80 15.18
N ARG A 113 2.20 7.18 16.37
CA ARG A 113 2.01 7.92 17.64
C ARG A 113 3.26 8.00 18.50
N ARG A 114 4.25 7.16 18.24
CA ARG A 114 5.47 7.12 19.04
C ARG A 114 6.70 7.19 18.14
N LEU A 115 7.51 8.22 18.36
CA LEU A 115 8.81 8.36 17.72
C LEU A 115 9.89 7.90 18.69
N LEU A 116 10.69 6.94 18.26
CA LEU A 116 11.85 6.45 18.97
C LEU A 116 13.11 7.06 18.38
N THR A 117 13.93 7.70 19.20
CA THR A 117 15.28 8.15 18.82
C THR A 117 16.29 7.12 19.32
N LEU A 118 16.95 6.42 18.42
CA LEU A 118 17.83 5.30 18.69
C LEU A 118 19.30 5.68 18.50
N HIS A 119 20.17 5.05 19.27
CA HIS A 119 21.61 5.10 19.06
C HIS A 119 21.97 4.47 17.69
N PRO A 120 22.73 5.13 16.80
CA PRO A 120 22.96 4.65 15.44
C PRO A 120 23.75 3.34 15.37
N ASP A 121 24.70 3.10 16.29
CA ASP A 121 25.45 1.83 16.32
C ASP A 121 24.83 0.68 17.12
N LYS A 122 24.03 1.00 18.15
CA LYS A 122 23.58 0.04 19.17
C LYS A 122 22.09 -0.22 19.10
N GLY A 123 21.32 0.67 18.49
CA GLY A 123 19.86 0.60 18.43
C GLY A 123 19.17 0.97 19.74
N TYR A 124 19.88 1.17 20.85
CA TYR A 124 19.26 1.50 22.13
C TYR A 124 18.51 2.83 22.06
N VAL A 125 17.31 2.84 22.63
CA VAL A 125 16.46 4.02 22.74
C VAL A 125 17.16 5.04 23.63
N ARG A 126 17.32 6.25 23.09
CA ARG A 126 17.79 7.44 23.81
C ARG A 126 16.64 8.33 24.23
N GLU A 127 15.58 8.38 23.41
CA GLU A 127 14.41 9.23 23.64
C GLU A 127 13.15 8.58 23.06
N ILE A 128 12.02 8.84 23.70
CA ILE A 128 10.68 8.46 23.24
C ILE A 128 9.82 9.71 23.23
N THR A 129 9.26 10.04 22.06
CA THR A 129 8.39 11.20 21.87
C THR A 129 7.00 10.73 21.45
N GLN A 130 5.98 11.15 22.17
CA GLN A 130 4.59 10.95 21.76
C GLN A 130 4.20 12.05 20.76
N LEU A 131 3.67 11.66 19.61
CA LEU A 131 3.32 12.58 18.54
C LEU A 131 1.83 12.95 18.58
N PRO A 132 1.47 14.18 18.16
CA PRO A 132 0.09 14.57 17.98
C PRO A 132 -0.71 13.63 17.06
N PRO A 133 -2.03 13.50 17.27
CA PRO A 133 -2.88 12.62 16.46
C PRO A 133 -2.94 12.95 14.95
N ASP A 134 -2.57 14.16 14.54
CA ASP A 134 -2.62 14.60 13.15
C ASP A 134 -1.32 14.36 12.39
N VAL A 135 -0.23 13.98 13.06
CA VAL A 135 1.04 13.66 12.39
C VAL A 135 0.92 12.34 11.64
N SER A 136 1.21 12.35 10.34
CA SER A 136 1.12 11.18 9.45
C SER A 136 2.48 10.70 8.94
N ALA A 137 3.45 11.61 8.85
CA ALA A 137 4.81 11.34 8.40
C ALA A 137 5.82 12.25 9.08
N PHE A 138 7.09 11.88 9.01
CA PHE A 138 8.19 12.72 9.44
C PHE A 138 9.37 12.65 8.46
N ALA A 139 10.25 13.64 8.54
CA ALA A 139 11.54 13.64 7.86
C ALA A 139 12.61 14.19 8.81
N VAL A 140 13.85 13.82 8.57
CA VAL A 140 14.99 14.26 9.37
C VAL A 140 16.05 14.80 8.42
N ASP A 141 16.65 15.94 8.73
CA ASP A 141 17.85 16.37 8.03
C ASP A 141 19.00 15.41 8.38
N PRO A 142 19.62 14.72 7.41
CA PRO A 142 20.67 13.73 7.70
C PRO A 142 21.87 14.31 8.46
N ALA A 143 22.22 15.57 8.22
CA ALA A 143 23.42 16.23 8.74
C ALA A 143 23.16 16.90 10.09
N SER A 144 22.10 17.71 10.20
CA SER A 144 21.79 18.40 11.45
C SER A 144 21.00 17.54 12.44
N GLY A 145 20.31 16.49 11.96
CA GLY A 145 19.37 15.71 12.75
C GLY A 145 18.06 16.45 13.03
N ASP A 146 17.81 17.57 12.36
CA ASP A 146 16.60 18.37 12.55
C ASP A 146 15.36 17.61 12.09
N LEU A 147 14.39 17.50 12.98
CA LEU A 147 13.15 16.79 12.74
C LEU A 147 12.09 17.73 12.16
N ILE A 148 11.36 17.25 11.15
CA ILE A 148 10.14 17.87 10.63
C ILE A 148 9.02 16.84 10.72
N LEU A 149 7.92 17.21 11.37
CA LEU A 149 6.71 16.38 11.42
C LEU A 149 5.65 16.98 10.50
N ALA A 150 5.04 16.15 9.66
CA ALA A 150 3.97 16.57 8.76
C ALA A 150 2.61 16.22 9.38
N GLY A 151 1.85 17.25 9.73
CA GLY A 151 0.42 17.15 10.02
C GLY A 151 -0.43 17.49 8.79
N LYS A 152 -1.76 17.37 8.92
CA LYS A 152 -2.70 17.62 7.80
C LYS A 152 -2.56 19.02 7.18
N GLU A 153 -2.42 20.05 8.01
CA GLU A 153 -2.45 21.46 7.57
C GLU A 153 -1.21 22.27 8.00
N ARG A 154 -0.23 21.61 8.64
CA ARG A 154 0.96 22.29 9.18
C ARG A 154 2.15 21.37 9.27
N LEU A 155 3.33 21.97 9.17
CA LEU A 155 4.59 21.34 9.57
C LEU A 155 4.91 21.73 11.01
N TYR A 156 5.32 20.76 11.82
CA TYR A 156 5.85 20.99 13.15
C TYR A 156 7.38 20.90 13.12
N PHE A 157 8.03 21.87 13.76
CA PHE A 157 9.47 21.95 13.93
C PHE A 157 9.80 21.84 15.42
N PRO A 158 10.05 20.62 15.94
CA PRO A 158 10.34 20.41 17.36
C PRO A 158 11.52 21.28 17.84
N GLY A 159 11.34 21.90 19.01
CA GLY A 159 12.32 22.84 19.56
C GLY A 159 12.35 24.22 18.90
N ARG A 160 11.52 24.47 17.87
CA ARG A 160 11.40 25.75 17.16
C ARG A 160 9.94 26.21 17.10
N PRO A 161 9.28 26.44 18.25
CA PRO A 161 7.86 26.82 18.29
C PRO A 161 7.56 28.17 17.62
N GLU A 162 8.56 28.98 17.31
CA GLU A 162 8.46 30.20 16.53
C GLU A 162 8.39 29.95 15.02
N GLN A 163 8.84 28.79 14.56
CA GLN A 163 8.84 28.41 13.16
C GLN A 163 7.49 27.80 12.80
N TRP A 164 6.61 28.60 12.20
CA TRP A 164 5.36 28.15 11.60
C TRP A 164 5.48 28.24 10.10
N GLN A 165 5.32 27.10 9.42
CA GLN A 165 5.17 27.08 7.98
C GLN A 165 3.79 26.55 7.65
N THR A 166 2.90 27.47 7.30
CA THR A 166 1.70 27.17 6.52
C THR A 166 2.14 27.03 5.07
N ILE A 167 1.58 26.08 4.33
CA ILE A 167 1.85 25.92 2.89
C ILE A 167 0.97 26.94 2.15
N PRO A 168 1.47 28.14 1.75
CA PRO A 168 0.66 29.17 1.13
C PRO A 168 0.43 28.81 -0.34
N ASP A 169 -0.72 29.18 -0.91
CA ASP A 169 -1.04 29.01 -2.34
C ASP A 169 -0.96 27.56 -2.87
N GLY A 170 -0.92 26.56 -1.98
CA GLY A 170 -1.10 25.17 -2.37
C GLY A 170 -2.50 24.96 -2.95
N PRO A 171 -2.67 24.02 -3.91
CA PRO A 171 -4.01 23.65 -4.37
C PRO A 171 -4.84 23.28 -3.14
N THR A 172 -5.87 24.08 -2.88
CA THR A 172 -6.77 23.82 -1.77
C THR A 172 -7.66 22.66 -2.18
N LEU A 173 -7.56 21.56 -1.45
CA LEU A 173 -8.48 20.43 -1.61
C LEU A 173 -9.85 20.87 -1.10
N SER A 174 -10.69 21.42 -1.99
CA SER A 174 -11.99 22.01 -1.65
C SER A 174 -13.08 20.97 -1.44
N ASP A 175 -12.91 19.78 -2.03
CA ASP A 175 -13.87 18.68 -1.93
C ASP A 175 -13.50 17.74 -0.76
N PRO A 176 -14.48 17.05 -0.15
CA PRO A 176 -14.21 16.05 0.89
C PRO A 176 -13.20 15.01 0.40
N GLN A 177 -12.14 14.83 1.17
CA GLN A 177 -11.10 13.87 0.87
C GLN A 177 -11.46 12.47 1.39
N PRO A 178 -10.97 11.40 0.74
CA PRO A 178 -11.28 10.02 1.13
C PRO A 178 -10.74 9.61 2.52
N HIS A 179 -10.01 10.49 3.19
CA HIS A 179 -9.50 10.33 4.55
C HIS A 179 -10.13 11.31 5.54
N ASP A 180 -11.10 12.14 5.12
CA ASP A 180 -11.79 13.05 6.02
C ASP A 180 -12.77 12.29 6.94
N PRO A 181 -12.88 12.66 8.23
CA PRO A 181 -13.77 12.00 9.17
C PRO A 181 -15.21 11.91 8.69
N ASP A 182 -15.74 12.98 8.10
CA ASP A 182 -17.12 13.00 7.56
C ASP A 182 -17.29 12.08 6.35
N TRP A 183 -16.23 11.91 5.55
CA TRP A 183 -16.25 10.97 4.43
C TRP A 183 -16.32 9.53 4.95
N LEU A 184 -15.51 9.22 5.98
CA LEU A 184 -15.41 7.89 6.59
C LEU A 184 -16.64 7.52 7.44
N ALA A 185 -17.23 8.47 8.15
CA ALA A 185 -18.38 8.25 9.04
C ALA A 185 -19.67 7.89 8.29
N ASN A 186 -19.72 8.12 6.98
CA ASN A 186 -20.87 7.86 6.12
C ASN A 186 -20.61 6.71 5.13
N LEU A 187 -19.68 5.79 5.47
CA LEU A 187 -19.47 4.57 4.70
C LEU A 187 -20.44 3.47 5.15
N PRO A 188 -20.82 2.56 4.25
CA PRO A 188 -21.76 1.51 4.58
C PRO A 188 -21.05 0.42 5.38
N ASP A 189 -21.79 -0.28 6.24
CA ASP A 189 -21.33 -1.54 6.82
C ASP A 189 -21.25 -2.59 5.70
N LEU A 190 -20.10 -3.25 5.59
CA LEU A 190 -19.83 -4.20 4.52
C LEU A 190 -19.78 -5.64 5.04
N LEU A 191 -20.36 -6.54 4.26
CA LEU A 191 -20.11 -7.97 4.35
C LEU A 191 -18.82 -8.30 3.62
N MET A 192 -18.03 -9.24 4.16
CA MET A 192 -16.88 -9.78 3.42
C MET A 192 -17.36 -10.44 2.11
N PRO A 193 -16.84 -10.00 0.95
CA PRO A 193 -17.35 -10.43 -0.35
C PRO A 193 -16.99 -11.88 -0.69
N ILE A 194 -16.09 -12.50 0.08
CA ILE A 194 -15.77 -13.93 0.02
C ILE A 194 -16.00 -14.51 1.41
N GLN A 195 -16.82 -15.56 1.51
CA GLN A 195 -17.12 -16.21 2.79
C GLN A 195 -15.87 -16.79 3.44
N GLY A 196 -15.69 -16.52 4.73
CA GLY A 196 -14.54 -17.01 5.50
C GLY A 196 -13.19 -16.39 5.09
N SER A 197 -13.19 -15.41 4.18
CA SER A 197 -11.98 -14.63 3.89
C SER A 197 -11.77 -13.55 4.95
N GLY A 198 -10.50 -13.28 5.28
CA GLY A 198 -10.08 -12.11 6.02
C GLY A 198 -9.57 -11.01 5.09
N LEU A 199 -9.24 -9.85 5.66
CA LEU A 199 -8.49 -8.84 4.92
C LEU A 199 -7.08 -9.35 4.59
N PRO A 200 -6.52 -8.97 3.44
CA PRO A 200 -5.15 -9.32 3.10
C PRO A 200 -4.17 -8.80 4.16
N ASN A 201 -3.29 -9.69 4.61
CA ASN A 201 -2.32 -9.35 5.64
C ASN A 201 -1.07 -8.66 5.08
N ARG A 202 -0.83 -8.69 3.75
CA ARG A 202 0.31 -8.03 3.09
C ARG A 202 -0.06 -6.62 2.65
N ASP A 203 0.82 -5.65 2.91
CA ASP A 203 0.60 -4.24 2.52
C ASP A 203 0.49 -4.08 1.00
N LEU A 204 1.24 -4.87 0.22
CA LEU A 204 1.17 -4.83 -1.24
C LEU A 204 -0.20 -5.25 -1.83
N GLN A 205 -1.07 -5.86 -1.03
CA GLN A 205 -2.41 -6.29 -1.40
C GLN A 205 -3.48 -5.27 -0.97
N MET A 206 -3.10 -4.13 -0.38
CA MET A 206 -4.04 -3.11 0.08
C MET A 206 -4.00 -1.86 -0.81
N PRO A 207 -5.10 -1.07 -0.89
CA PRO A 207 -5.12 0.14 -1.70
C PRO A 207 -4.00 1.13 -1.34
N GLY A 208 -3.49 1.79 -2.37
CA GLY A 208 -2.30 2.66 -2.27
C GLY A 208 -0.98 1.93 -2.53
N ALA A 209 -0.96 0.59 -2.55
CA ALA A 209 0.26 -0.14 -2.86
C ALA A 209 0.70 0.07 -4.33
N PRO A 210 2.00 0.21 -4.60
CA PRO A 210 2.51 0.46 -5.93
C PRO A 210 2.36 -0.77 -6.85
N ARG A 211 2.09 -0.51 -8.12
CA ARG A 211 2.02 -1.49 -9.22
C ARG A 211 3.04 -1.05 -10.28
N HIS A 212 4.32 -1.32 -9.99
CA HIS A 212 5.48 -0.84 -10.75
C HIS A 212 5.41 -1.18 -12.24
N TYR A 213 4.94 -2.38 -12.58
CA TYR A 213 4.80 -2.84 -13.97
C TYR A 213 3.84 -2.00 -14.82
N ARG A 214 2.96 -1.20 -14.19
CA ARG A 214 2.02 -0.30 -14.87
C ARG A 214 2.13 1.16 -14.43
N LEU A 215 3.18 1.54 -13.69
CA LEU A 215 3.39 2.90 -13.16
C LEU A 215 2.16 3.46 -12.44
N GLY A 216 1.51 2.64 -11.62
CA GLY A 216 0.28 3.03 -10.92
C GLY A 216 0.24 2.54 -9.49
N VAL A 217 -0.91 2.72 -8.87
CA VAL A 217 -1.24 2.17 -7.55
C VAL A 217 -2.45 1.25 -7.66
N THR A 218 -2.60 0.35 -6.70
CA THR A 218 -3.82 -0.45 -6.55
C THR A 218 -4.91 0.37 -5.86
N ALA A 219 -6.14 0.31 -6.39
CA ALA A 219 -7.30 1.07 -5.87
C ALA A 219 -8.18 0.23 -4.93
N GLY A 220 -7.83 -1.03 -4.73
CA GLY A 220 -8.62 -2.04 -4.04
C GLY A 220 -7.76 -3.01 -3.26
N ALA A 221 -8.41 -3.79 -2.41
CA ALA A 221 -7.81 -4.88 -1.67
C ALA A 221 -7.82 -6.17 -2.49
N ASP A 222 -6.67 -6.84 -2.60
CA ASP A 222 -6.50 -8.09 -3.35
C ASP A 222 -6.65 -9.30 -2.42
N MET A 223 -7.84 -9.88 -2.39
CA MET A 223 -8.20 -11.05 -1.58
C MET A 223 -7.92 -12.33 -2.36
N TYR A 224 -6.70 -12.86 -2.20
CA TYR A 224 -6.29 -14.12 -2.84
C TYR A 224 -7.09 -15.29 -2.31
N TRP A 225 -7.69 -16.05 -3.24
CA TRP A 225 -8.58 -17.14 -2.90
C TRP A 225 -8.70 -18.14 -4.05
N TRP A 226 -9.36 -19.28 -3.79
CA TRP A 226 -9.54 -20.33 -4.78
C TRP A 226 -10.40 -19.85 -5.94
N ALA A 227 -9.91 -20.05 -7.17
CA ALA A 227 -10.68 -19.78 -8.39
C ALA A 227 -12.02 -20.54 -8.39
N GLY A 228 -13.07 -19.91 -8.90
CA GLY A 228 -14.43 -20.44 -8.87
C GLY A 228 -15.16 -20.25 -7.54
N THR A 229 -14.51 -19.72 -6.50
CA THR A 229 -15.21 -19.41 -5.25
C THR A 229 -16.22 -18.30 -5.47
N GLN A 230 -17.41 -18.47 -4.92
CA GLN A 230 -18.48 -17.49 -4.96
C GLN A 230 -18.05 -16.13 -4.36
N VAL A 231 -18.29 -15.07 -5.12
CA VAL A 231 -18.21 -13.67 -4.69
C VAL A 231 -19.63 -13.17 -4.40
N ARG A 232 -19.78 -12.45 -3.30
CA ARG A 232 -21.05 -11.92 -2.79
C ARG A 232 -21.03 -10.39 -2.77
N ALA A 233 -22.20 -9.77 -2.97
CA ALA A 233 -22.36 -8.34 -2.80
C ALA A 233 -22.07 -7.95 -1.35
N ALA A 234 -21.15 -7.00 -1.15
CA ALA A 234 -20.75 -6.52 0.17
C ALA A 234 -21.84 -5.68 0.86
N ALA A 235 -22.78 -5.11 0.11
CA ALA A 235 -23.93 -4.35 0.61
C ALA A 235 -25.06 -4.39 -0.42
N ASP A 236 -26.27 -4.01 0.01
CA ASP A 236 -27.41 -3.77 -0.89
C ASP A 236 -27.04 -2.75 -1.96
N GLY A 237 -27.47 -2.94 -3.19
CA GLY A 237 -27.17 -1.98 -4.25
C GLY A 237 -27.80 -2.28 -5.59
N VAL A 238 -27.47 -1.44 -6.57
CA VAL A 238 -27.91 -1.56 -7.96
C VAL A 238 -26.69 -1.77 -8.85
N VAL A 239 -26.73 -2.79 -9.71
CA VAL A 239 -25.67 -3.06 -10.68
C VAL A 239 -25.59 -1.90 -11.67
N ILE A 240 -24.49 -1.14 -11.66
CA ILE A 240 -24.25 -0.07 -12.63
C ILE A 240 -23.35 -0.52 -13.78
N ARG A 241 -22.60 -1.62 -13.59
CA ARG A 241 -21.77 -2.27 -14.61
C ARG A 241 -21.64 -3.77 -14.34
N ALA A 242 -21.72 -4.58 -15.38
CA ALA A 242 -21.39 -6.00 -15.37
C ALA A 242 -20.67 -6.38 -16.67
N ASN A 243 -19.35 -6.58 -16.60
CA ASN A 243 -18.51 -6.82 -17.77
C ASN A 243 -18.37 -8.32 -18.09
N ARG A 244 -19.43 -8.92 -18.62
CA ARG A 244 -19.50 -10.37 -18.92
C ARG A 244 -18.72 -10.78 -20.16
N ASN A 245 -18.55 -9.86 -21.11
CA ASN A 245 -17.96 -10.11 -22.42
C ASN A 245 -16.49 -9.65 -22.47
N TYR A 246 -15.80 -9.68 -21.34
CA TYR A 246 -14.38 -9.40 -21.30
C TYR A 246 -13.63 -10.35 -22.23
N ARG A 247 -12.74 -9.80 -23.04
CA ARG A 247 -11.73 -10.56 -23.76
C ARG A 247 -10.35 -10.14 -23.27
N PRO A 248 -9.42 -11.09 -23.06
CA PRO A 248 -8.03 -10.74 -22.84
C PRO A 248 -7.50 -9.84 -23.96
N PRO A 249 -6.72 -8.79 -23.64
CA PRO A 249 -5.99 -8.03 -24.63
C PRO A 249 -5.08 -8.95 -25.44
N THR A 250 -5.00 -8.71 -26.75
CA THR A 250 -3.95 -9.31 -27.58
C THR A 250 -2.58 -8.80 -27.16
N GLU A 251 -1.51 -9.53 -27.51
CA GLU A 251 -0.15 -9.07 -27.23
C GLU A 251 0.12 -7.67 -27.84
N TYR A 252 -0.41 -7.38 -29.02
CA TYR A 252 -0.30 -6.06 -29.63
C TYR A 252 -0.98 -4.96 -28.78
N GLU A 253 -2.22 -5.17 -28.35
CA GLU A 253 -2.95 -4.22 -27.50
C GLU A 253 -2.24 -4.00 -26.16
N TYR A 254 -1.69 -5.08 -25.58
CA TYR A 254 -0.91 -5.01 -24.35
C TYR A 254 0.35 -4.13 -24.53
N GLN A 255 1.11 -4.32 -25.62
CA GLN A 255 2.30 -3.50 -25.89
C GLN A 255 1.95 -2.03 -26.18
N GLN A 256 0.82 -1.75 -26.84
CA GLN A 256 0.31 -0.38 -27.00
C GLN A 256 -0.03 0.26 -25.64
N GLY A 257 -0.73 -0.48 -24.77
CA GLY A 257 -1.03 -0.03 -23.42
C GLY A 257 0.23 0.27 -22.60
N ARG A 258 1.27 -0.57 -22.71
CA ARG A 258 2.56 -0.34 -22.07
C ARG A 258 3.28 0.89 -22.59
N ALA A 259 3.36 1.06 -23.91
CA ALA A 259 3.96 2.25 -24.51
C ALA A 259 3.23 3.53 -24.07
N ARG A 260 1.89 3.46 -23.92
CA ARG A 260 1.09 4.56 -23.41
C ARG A 260 1.38 4.88 -21.94
N ILE A 261 1.49 3.86 -21.09
CA ILE A 261 1.88 3.99 -19.69
C ILE A 261 3.25 4.68 -19.58
N GLU A 262 4.24 4.18 -20.33
CA GLU A 262 5.60 4.72 -20.32
C GLU A 262 5.64 6.18 -20.80
N ALA A 263 4.86 6.52 -21.84
CA ALA A 263 4.79 7.88 -22.37
C ALA A 263 4.09 8.88 -21.41
N LEU A 264 3.12 8.42 -20.62
CA LEU A 264 2.35 9.26 -19.69
C LEU A 264 2.95 9.33 -18.29
N GLY A 265 3.71 8.31 -17.88
CA GLY A 265 4.20 8.16 -16.51
C GLY A 265 3.13 7.68 -15.50
N TYR A 266 1.95 7.27 -15.97
CA TYR A 266 0.88 6.69 -15.14
C TYR A 266 0.03 5.69 -15.93
N THR A 267 -0.79 4.86 -15.25
CA THR A 267 -1.81 4.02 -15.92
C THR A 267 -3.06 4.84 -16.25
N PRO A 268 -3.37 5.15 -17.52
CA PRO A 268 -4.63 5.81 -17.86
C PRO A 268 -5.81 4.82 -17.73
N GLU A 269 -7.01 5.34 -17.47
CA GLU A 269 -8.19 4.54 -17.08
C GLU A 269 -8.57 3.49 -18.15
N GLU A 270 -8.43 3.79 -19.44
CA GLU A 270 -8.71 2.85 -20.52
C GLU A 270 -7.76 1.64 -20.53
N VAL A 271 -6.49 1.86 -20.14
CA VAL A 271 -5.51 0.77 -20.01
C VAL A 271 -5.77 0.03 -18.69
N LEU A 272 -6.09 0.75 -17.61
CA LEU A 272 -6.41 0.15 -16.32
C LEU A 272 -7.66 -0.74 -16.38
N ASP A 273 -8.67 -0.36 -17.15
CA ASP A 273 -9.91 -1.14 -17.30
C ASP A 273 -9.65 -2.52 -17.94
N ALA A 274 -8.69 -2.61 -18.86
CA ALA A 274 -8.24 -3.89 -19.41
C ALA A 274 -7.58 -4.77 -18.33
N TYR A 275 -6.79 -4.17 -17.44
CA TYR A 275 -6.21 -4.88 -16.29
C TYR A 275 -7.26 -5.33 -15.27
N ARG A 276 -8.47 -4.74 -15.24
CA ARG A 276 -9.54 -5.15 -14.31
C ARG A 276 -10.25 -6.45 -14.73
N GLY A 277 -10.22 -6.83 -16.00
CA GLY A 277 -10.86 -8.07 -16.45
C GLY A 277 -12.39 -8.03 -16.37
N MET A 278 -12.98 -9.18 -16.05
CA MET A 278 -14.41 -9.26 -15.72
C MET A 278 -14.66 -8.59 -14.38
N GLN A 279 -15.68 -7.74 -14.35
CA GLN A 279 -15.96 -6.90 -13.19
C GLN A 279 -17.44 -6.58 -13.06
N VAL A 280 -17.89 -6.47 -11.81
CA VAL A 280 -19.22 -5.99 -11.41
C VAL A 280 -19.05 -4.74 -10.58
N TRP A 281 -19.83 -3.70 -10.87
CA TRP A 281 -19.87 -2.48 -10.06
C TRP A 281 -21.28 -2.30 -9.52
N LEU A 282 -21.39 -2.09 -8.21
CA LEU A 282 -22.65 -1.84 -7.51
C LEU A 282 -22.65 -0.41 -6.99
N TRP A 283 -23.72 0.32 -7.24
CA TRP A 283 -23.99 1.61 -6.62
C TRP A 283 -24.88 1.41 -5.40
N HIS A 284 -24.54 2.10 -4.31
CA HIS A 284 -25.22 2.01 -3.02
C HIS A 284 -25.99 3.32 -2.73
N GLU A 285 -26.99 3.25 -1.85
CA GLU A 285 -27.88 4.38 -1.56
C GLU A 285 -27.14 5.60 -0.99
N ASP A 286 -26.06 5.38 -0.25
CA ASP A 286 -25.18 6.42 0.32
C ASP A 286 -24.29 7.13 -0.72
N GLY A 287 -24.37 6.73 -1.99
CA GLY A 287 -23.59 7.26 -3.10
C GLY A 287 -22.22 6.62 -3.27
N THR A 288 -21.89 5.58 -2.50
CA THR A 288 -20.68 4.78 -2.71
C THR A 288 -20.84 3.78 -3.85
N VAL A 289 -19.72 3.28 -4.35
CA VAL A 289 -19.65 2.22 -5.35
C VAL A 289 -18.69 1.14 -4.88
N THR A 290 -19.14 -0.11 -4.81
CA THR A 290 -18.24 -1.27 -4.69
C THR A 290 -17.92 -1.85 -6.06
N ARG A 291 -16.67 -2.25 -6.27
CA ARG A 291 -16.22 -2.92 -7.50
C ARG A 291 -15.63 -4.28 -7.17
N TYR A 292 -16.06 -5.30 -7.90
CA TYR A 292 -15.63 -6.69 -7.78
C TYR A 292 -14.92 -7.06 -9.08
N VAL A 293 -13.61 -7.29 -9.01
CA VAL A 293 -12.71 -7.28 -10.17
C VAL A 293 -11.94 -8.60 -10.27
N HIS A 294 -11.44 -8.93 -11.46
CA HIS A 294 -10.77 -10.19 -11.82
C HIS A 294 -11.65 -11.44 -11.83
N LEU A 295 -12.97 -11.29 -11.92
CA LEU A 295 -13.90 -12.42 -11.84
C LEU A 295 -13.64 -13.46 -12.94
N SER A 296 -13.91 -14.74 -12.67
CA SER A 296 -13.91 -15.80 -13.70
C SER A 296 -15.30 -15.96 -14.34
N ALA A 297 -16.34 -15.66 -13.58
CA ALA A 297 -17.73 -15.71 -13.99
C ALA A 297 -18.54 -14.59 -13.32
N ILE A 298 -19.58 -14.14 -14.01
CA ILE A 298 -20.60 -13.22 -13.48
C ILE A 298 -21.95 -13.90 -13.70
N TYR A 299 -22.76 -13.99 -12.66
CA TYR A 299 -24.01 -14.74 -12.73
C TYR A 299 -25.04 -14.08 -13.65
N PRO A 300 -25.89 -14.88 -14.35
CA PRO A 300 -26.71 -14.38 -15.46
C PRO A 300 -27.66 -13.23 -15.11
N GLU A 301 -28.17 -13.21 -13.89
CA GLU A 301 -29.07 -12.21 -13.33
C GLU A 301 -28.36 -10.88 -12.99
N ILE A 302 -27.03 -10.88 -12.91
CA ILE A 302 -26.23 -9.70 -12.60
C ILE A 302 -26.02 -8.89 -13.88
N VAL A 303 -27.01 -8.05 -14.16
CA VAL A 303 -27.07 -7.16 -15.32
C VAL A 303 -27.30 -5.72 -14.88
N LYS A 304 -26.87 -4.75 -15.69
CA LYS A 304 -27.06 -3.33 -15.39
C LYS A 304 -28.54 -3.01 -15.08
N GLY A 305 -28.78 -2.35 -13.96
CA GLY A 305 -30.09 -1.99 -13.44
C GLY A 305 -30.71 -3.02 -12.48
N ALA A 306 -30.14 -4.22 -12.35
CA ALA A 306 -30.60 -5.20 -11.37
C ALA A 306 -30.29 -4.73 -9.93
N ALA A 307 -31.26 -4.87 -9.04
CA ALA A 307 -31.04 -4.74 -7.61
C ALA A 307 -30.40 -6.03 -7.06
N VAL A 308 -29.48 -5.89 -6.12
CA VAL A 308 -28.84 -6.98 -5.40
C VAL A 308 -28.91 -6.73 -3.90
N ALA A 309 -29.12 -7.79 -3.13
CA ALA A 309 -29.07 -7.72 -1.66
C ALA A 309 -27.64 -7.99 -1.15
N GLN A 310 -27.28 -7.46 0.02
CA GLN A 310 -26.07 -7.82 0.74
C GLN A 310 -25.99 -9.34 0.92
N GLY A 311 -24.82 -9.92 0.64
CA GLY A 311 -24.61 -11.36 0.66
C GLY A 311 -25.11 -12.10 -0.57
N GLN A 312 -25.83 -11.45 -1.49
CA GLN A 312 -26.28 -12.08 -2.73
C GLN A 312 -25.06 -12.52 -3.56
N PRO A 313 -25.02 -13.79 -4.04
CA PRO A 313 -24.03 -14.24 -5.00
C PRO A 313 -24.05 -13.38 -6.28
N ILE A 314 -22.88 -12.92 -6.74
CA ILE A 314 -22.78 -12.07 -7.96
C ILE A 314 -21.81 -12.59 -9.03
N GLY A 315 -20.96 -13.55 -8.68
CA GLY A 315 -19.97 -14.10 -9.59
C GLY A 315 -18.98 -14.99 -8.86
N GLU A 316 -17.83 -15.22 -9.49
CA GLU A 316 -16.80 -16.14 -8.99
C GLU A 316 -15.40 -15.52 -9.06
N VAL A 317 -14.57 -15.83 -8.07
CA VAL A 317 -13.16 -15.46 -8.02
C VAL A 317 -12.44 -16.03 -9.24
N GLY A 318 -11.67 -15.19 -9.92
CA GLY A 318 -10.83 -15.59 -11.04
C GLY A 318 -9.50 -14.85 -11.02
N ASN A 319 -8.86 -14.77 -12.18
CA ASN A 319 -7.66 -13.96 -12.39
C ASN A 319 -7.77 -13.05 -13.62
N THR A 320 -8.97 -12.89 -14.23
CA THR A 320 -9.09 -12.23 -15.53
C THR A 320 -8.53 -10.79 -15.51
N GLY A 321 -7.77 -10.40 -16.53
CA GLY A 321 -7.13 -9.07 -16.61
C GLY A 321 -5.91 -8.88 -15.70
N SER A 322 -5.71 -9.74 -14.70
CA SER A 322 -4.49 -9.71 -13.89
C SER A 322 -3.26 -10.09 -14.73
N PRO A 323 -2.05 -9.65 -14.35
CA PRO A 323 -0.83 -10.06 -15.03
C PRO A 323 -0.67 -11.59 -15.14
N SER A 324 -1.09 -12.33 -14.11
CA SER A 324 -1.04 -13.79 -14.05
C SER A 324 -1.96 -14.48 -15.06
N ALA A 325 -3.00 -13.81 -15.56
CA ALA A 325 -3.91 -14.36 -16.59
C ALA A 325 -3.24 -14.63 -17.94
N ARG A 326 -2.01 -14.13 -18.12
CA ARG A 326 -1.20 -14.36 -19.33
C ARG A 326 -0.49 -15.72 -19.31
N ASN A 327 -0.46 -16.38 -18.15
CA ASN A 327 0.04 -17.74 -18.00
C ASN A 327 -1.14 -18.72 -18.11
N ASP A 328 -0.85 -19.97 -18.48
CA ASP A 328 -1.87 -21.01 -18.51
C ASP A 328 -2.40 -21.29 -17.08
N GLY A 329 -3.73 -21.38 -16.94
CA GLY A 329 -4.40 -21.74 -15.68
C GLY A 329 -4.97 -20.55 -14.90
N MET A 330 -5.24 -20.80 -13.61
CA MET A 330 -5.88 -19.85 -12.68
C MET A 330 -4.94 -19.42 -11.55
N ASP A 331 -3.63 -19.51 -11.80
CA ASP A 331 -2.63 -19.05 -10.84
C ASP A 331 -2.81 -17.57 -10.53
N GLY A 332 -2.61 -17.25 -9.25
CA GLY A 332 -2.82 -15.89 -8.76
C GLY A 332 -4.28 -15.44 -8.75
N ALA A 333 -5.26 -16.35 -8.76
CA ALA A 333 -6.65 -15.99 -8.60
C ALA A 333 -6.91 -15.23 -7.29
N HIS A 334 -7.66 -14.14 -7.40
CA HIS A 334 -8.01 -13.26 -6.30
C HIS A 334 -9.19 -12.38 -6.67
N LEU A 335 -9.92 -11.89 -5.67
CA LEU A 335 -10.85 -10.78 -5.85
C LEU A 335 -10.11 -9.48 -5.60
N HIS A 336 -10.12 -8.58 -6.58
CA HIS A 336 -9.77 -7.18 -6.33
C HIS A 336 -11.05 -6.42 -5.96
N PHE A 337 -11.11 -5.93 -4.72
CA PHE A 337 -12.29 -5.26 -4.16
C PHE A 337 -12.02 -3.77 -3.92
N GLU A 338 -12.74 -2.90 -4.61
CA GLU A 338 -12.68 -1.44 -4.42
C GLU A 338 -13.93 -0.94 -3.70
N LEU A 339 -13.79 -0.03 -2.73
CA LEU A 339 -14.87 0.84 -2.25
C LEU A 339 -14.57 2.26 -2.70
N ARG A 340 -15.53 2.93 -3.33
CA ARG A 340 -15.34 4.25 -3.95
C ARG A 340 -16.45 5.21 -3.61
N ARG A 341 -16.14 6.51 -3.65
CA ARG A 341 -17.11 7.60 -3.60
C ARG A 341 -16.64 8.73 -4.51
N GLY A 342 -17.47 9.12 -5.47
CA GLY A 342 -17.05 9.99 -6.57
C GLY A 342 -15.84 9.40 -7.31
N ASP A 343 -14.82 10.23 -7.53
CA ASP A 343 -13.60 9.81 -8.23
C ASP A 343 -12.59 9.10 -7.32
N HIS A 344 -12.84 9.07 -6.01
CA HIS A 344 -11.91 8.54 -5.03
C HIS A 344 -12.21 7.09 -4.63
N TYR A 345 -11.15 6.33 -4.32
CA TYR A 345 -11.24 5.04 -3.66
C TYR A 345 -10.83 5.15 -2.18
N LEU A 346 -11.35 4.24 -1.34
CA LEU A 346 -11.02 4.19 0.08
C LEU A 346 -9.52 3.94 0.27
N GLY A 347 -8.87 4.81 1.04
CA GLY A 347 -7.43 4.75 1.28
C GLY A 347 -6.58 5.43 0.21
N GLN A 348 -7.18 6.14 -0.75
CA GLN A 348 -6.42 7.00 -1.64
C GLN A 348 -5.66 8.06 -0.83
N TYR A 349 -4.39 8.23 -1.17
CA TYR A 349 -3.39 9.08 -0.47
C TYR A 349 -2.94 8.57 0.91
N LEU A 350 -3.42 7.41 1.34
CA LEU A 350 -2.94 6.77 2.56
C LEU A 350 -1.95 5.66 2.24
N ARG A 351 -1.12 5.32 3.22
CA ARG A 351 -0.26 4.15 3.13
C ARG A 351 -1.11 2.88 3.19
N PRO A 352 -0.68 1.79 2.54
CA PRO A 352 -1.45 0.54 2.53
C PRO A 352 -1.83 0.01 3.92
N ILE A 353 -0.94 0.19 4.91
CA ILE A 353 -1.21 -0.18 6.31
C ILE A 353 -2.33 0.66 6.96
N GLU A 354 -2.41 1.97 6.67
CA GLU A 354 -3.49 2.86 7.14
C GLU A 354 -4.80 2.47 6.49
N THR A 355 -4.77 2.20 5.19
CA THR A 355 -5.93 1.73 4.47
C THR A 355 -6.47 0.42 5.03
N ARG A 356 -5.61 -0.52 5.45
CA ARG A 356 -6.07 -1.76 6.09
C ARG A 356 -6.84 -1.49 7.37
N GLU A 357 -6.37 -0.57 8.20
CA GLU A 357 -7.06 -0.21 9.44
C GLU A 357 -8.46 0.37 9.15
N LEU A 358 -8.59 1.19 8.10
CA LEU A 358 -9.89 1.68 7.66
C LEU A 358 -10.79 0.56 7.13
N PHE A 359 -10.28 -0.32 6.27
CA PHE A 359 -11.03 -1.47 5.77
C PHE A 359 -11.51 -2.36 6.93
N ALA A 360 -10.64 -2.63 7.92
CA ALA A 360 -10.96 -3.48 9.06
C ALA A 360 -12.11 -2.91 9.91
N ALA A 361 -12.29 -1.59 9.93
CA ALA A 361 -13.40 -0.95 10.64
C ALA A 361 -14.75 -1.05 9.91
N LEU A 362 -14.76 -1.38 8.61
CA LEU A 362 -15.98 -1.41 7.78
C LEU A 362 -16.61 -2.79 7.63
N PHE A 363 -15.82 -3.85 7.81
CA PHE A 363 -16.34 -5.21 7.65
C PHE A 363 -16.96 -5.71 8.95
N SER A 364 -18.21 -6.15 8.85
CA SER A 364 -18.88 -6.85 9.95
C SER A 364 -18.14 -8.15 10.26
N ILE A 365 -18.05 -8.49 11.55
CA ILE A 365 -17.59 -9.80 11.98
C ILE A 365 -18.74 -10.78 11.69
N GLU A 366 -18.55 -11.72 10.76
CA GLU A 366 -19.48 -12.85 10.60
C GLU A 366 -19.39 -13.72 11.86
N GLU A 367 -20.51 -13.87 12.60
CA GLU A 367 -20.64 -14.80 13.75
C GLU A 367 -20.65 -16.27 13.34
#